data_AF-A0A0Q8M097-F1
#
_entry.id   AF-A0A0Q8M097-F1
#
_cell.length_a   1.000
_cell.length_b   1.000
_cell.length_c   1.000
_cell.angle_alpha   90.00
_cell.angle_beta   90.00
_cell.angle_gamma   90.00
#
_symmetry.space_group_name_H-M   'P 1'
#
loop_
_entity.id
_entity.type
_entity.pdbx_description
1 polymer ?
#
loop_
_entity_poly.entity_id
_entity_poly.type
_entity_poly.pdbx_seq_one_letter_code
_entity_poly.pdbx_strand_id
1 'polypeptide(L)'
;MDFKIRLGLTAAAAVVALAGCAAKPPLRDAKAIRADRQVEAQASAFESFMRNARAIDADFSGPASVAEGLRVGASYDPKQMEAGMIAYAAIAALQDPKFVAGVRKAGRDKQLAKQLASRPDLAASLPGADAGAARANAALYRQGEALAAGGARVKKASYSIQRQAWAKVFVPDAKGRLTRVKQISGAGYRPVDGDQARLYAAVSEGGRRGGGASPVVSRGLAVAALTVLGEDGKARGLMSEPKSGMCLRVAKLNLYQCLAAAGPYYEDIYCLAQHGMLEPSGCATKAAGAPIRTAQR
;
A
#
# COMPACT_ATOMS: atom_id res chain seq x y z
N MET A 1 27.30 -47.62 68.45
CA MET A 1 26.46 -46.54 68.99
C MET A 1 25.35 -46.29 68.00
N ASP A 2 24.18 -46.79 68.35
CA ASP A 2 22.90 -46.67 67.65
C ASP A 2 22.41 -45.22 67.54
N PHE A 3 21.75 -44.88 66.42
CA PHE A 3 20.57 -43.99 66.29
C PHE A 3 20.13 -44.05 64.79
N LYS A 4 19.10 -44.81 64.37
CA LYS A 4 17.64 -44.46 64.31
C LYS A 4 17.41 -43.10 63.58
N ILE A 5 16.65 -42.95 62.47
CA ILE A 5 15.29 -43.41 62.11
C ILE A 5 14.98 -43.21 60.61
N ARG A 6 14.07 -44.08 60.14
CA ARG A 6 13.29 -44.20 58.90
C ARG A 6 12.66 -42.90 58.34
N LEU A 7 12.50 -42.82 57.02
CA LEU A 7 11.21 -42.45 56.41
C LEU A 7 11.11 -42.96 54.96
N GLY A 8 10.00 -43.64 54.66
CA GLY A 8 9.72 -44.23 53.36
C GLY A 8 9.15 -43.22 52.38
N LEU A 9 9.42 -43.45 51.08
CA LEU A 9 8.70 -42.81 49.98
C LEU A 9 8.03 -43.90 49.15
N THR A 10 6.70 -43.91 49.19
CA THR A 10 5.81 -44.65 48.30
C THR A 10 5.88 -44.03 46.90
N ALA A 11 6.25 -44.82 45.89
CA ALA A 11 6.22 -44.41 44.50
C ALA A 11 4.77 -44.44 43.98
N ALA A 12 4.18 -43.27 43.72
CA ALA A 12 2.94 -43.14 42.97
C ALA A 12 3.28 -42.98 41.48
N ALA A 13 3.04 -44.02 40.69
CA ALA A 13 3.11 -43.96 39.23
C ALA A 13 1.89 -43.20 38.69
N ALA A 14 2.08 -41.94 38.30
CA ALA A 14 1.06 -41.18 37.56
C ALA A 14 1.16 -41.53 36.07
N VAL A 15 0.24 -42.36 35.57
CA VAL A 15 0.03 -42.57 34.14
C VAL A 15 -0.66 -41.33 33.58
N VAL A 16 0.09 -40.46 32.92
CA VAL A 16 -0.47 -39.34 32.16
C VAL A 16 -0.97 -39.88 30.82
N ALA A 17 -2.28 -40.08 30.72
CA ALA A 17 -2.95 -40.29 29.44
C ALA A 17 -2.97 -38.97 28.66
N LEU A 18 -2.01 -38.77 27.76
CA LEU A 18 -2.03 -37.70 26.77
C LEU A 18 -3.14 -38.01 25.74
N ALA A 19 -4.32 -37.42 25.95
CA ALA A 19 -5.34 -37.30 24.92
C ALA A 19 -4.75 -36.47 23.77
N GLY A 20 -4.28 -37.15 22.73
CA GLY A 20 -3.79 -36.52 21.51
C GLY A 20 -4.94 -35.80 20.81
N CYS A 21 -5.05 -34.48 21.02
CA CYS A 21 -5.73 -33.61 20.07
C CYS A 21 -4.99 -33.76 18.74
N ALA A 22 -5.53 -34.57 17.84
CA ALA A 22 -5.10 -34.61 16.46
C ALA A 22 -5.33 -33.21 15.86
N ALA A 23 -4.30 -32.36 15.94
CA ALA A 23 -4.24 -31.15 15.18
C ALA A 23 -4.34 -31.57 13.72
N LYS A 24 -5.48 -31.24 13.07
CA LYS A 24 -5.60 -31.39 11.62
C LYS A 24 -4.37 -30.73 11.00
N PRO A 25 -3.64 -31.42 10.11
CA PRO A 25 -2.58 -30.79 9.35
C PRO A 25 -3.15 -29.50 8.73
N PRO A 26 -2.40 -28.37 8.72
CA PRO A 26 -2.84 -27.21 7.98
C PRO A 26 -3.15 -27.68 6.55
N LEU A 27 -4.38 -27.46 6.13
CA LEU A 27 -4.82 -27.72 4.76
C LEU A 27 -3.80 -27.05 3.84
N ARG A 28 -3.03 -27.86 3.11
CA ARG A 28 -2.15 -27.39 2.05
C ARG A 28 -2.97 -26.47 1.14
N ASP A 29 -2.45 -25.26 0.95
CA ASP A 29 -3.14 -24.14 0.31
C ASP A 29 -3.86 -24.55 -0.98
N ALA A 30 -5.15 -24.24 -1.06
CA ALA A 30 -5.81 -24.09 -2.35
C ALA A 30 -5.01 -23.01 -3.10
N LYS A 31 -4.26 -23.42 -4.14
CA LYS A 31 -3.35 -22.59 -4.95
C LYS A 31 -3.83 -21.14 -4.98
N ALA A 32 -3.10 -20.26 -4.27
CA ALA A 32 -3.46 -18.84 -4.15
C ALA A 32 -3.68 -18.26 -5.56
N ILE A 33 -4.82 -17.60 -5.78
CA ILE A 33 -5.10 -16.98 -7.07
C ILE A 33 -4.10 -15.85 -7.25
N ARG A 34 -3.32 -15.94 -8.33
CA ARG A 34 -2.39 -14.89 -8.76
C ARG A 34 -3.06 -14.03 -9.81
N ALA A 35 -2.79 -12.73 -9.77
CA ALA A 35 -3.20 -11.83 -10.83
C ALA A 35 -2.26 -11.96 -12.05
N ASP A 36 -2.71 -11.49 -13.20
CA ASP A 36 -1.86 -11.38 -14.40
C ASP A 36 -0.64 -10.47 -14.14
N ARG A 37 0.46 -10.73 -14.85
CA ARG A 37 1.75 -10.04 -14.68
C ARG A 37 1.63 -8.52 -14.79
N GLN A 38 0.75 -8.01 -15.66
CA GLN A 38 0.57 -6.57 -15.80
C GLN A 38 -0.15 -5.97 -14.59
N VAL A 39 -1.12 -6.68 -14.00
CA VAL A 39 -1.78 -6.26 -12.75
C VAL A 39 -0.77 -6.26 -11.60
N GLU A 40 0.04 -7.31 -11.49
CA GLU A 40 1.10 -7.39 -10.48
C GLU A 40 2.15 -6.29 -10.64
N ALA A 41 2.54 -5.95 -11.87
CA ALA A 41 3.47 -4.86 -12.14
C ALA A 41 2.93 -3.49 -11.69
N GLN A 42 1.64 -3.21 -11.93
CA GLN A 42 1.01 -1.97 -11.47
C GLN A 42 0.95 -1.92 -9.93
N ALA A 43 0.54 -3.02 -9.29
CA ALA A 43 0.49 -3.10 -7.84
C ALA A 43 1.90 -2.95 -7.21
N SER A 44 2.92 -3.50 -7.86
CA SER A 44 4.33 -3.38 -7.43
C SER A 44 4.82 -1.94 -7.54
N ALA A 45 4.42 -1.18 -8.57
CA ALA A 45 4.77 0.24 -8.66
C ALA A 45 4.23 1.05 -7.46
N PHE A 46 2.99 0.79 -7.06
CA PHE A 46 2.39 1.39 -5.86
C PHE A 46 3.11 0.96 -4.58
N GLU A 47 3.33 -0.35 -4.39
CA GLU A 47 4.01 -0.89 -3.20
C GLU A 47 5.43 -0.31 -3.07
N SER A 48 6.21 -0.36 -4.14
CA SER A 48 7.60 0.09 -4.14
C SER A 48 7.72 1.58 -3.86
N PHE A 49 6.86 2.42 -4.45
CA PHE A 49 6.83 3.84 -4.08
C PHE A 49 6.50 4.02 -2.60
N MET A 50 5.41 3.40 -2.11
CA MET A 50 4.98 3.56 -0.71
C MET A 50 6.06 3.10 0.28
N ARG A 51 6.70 1.97 0.00
CA ARG A 51 7.76 1.39 0.83
C ARG A 51 9.03 2.25 0.81
N ASN A 52 9.45 2.73 -0.35
CA ASN A 52 10.67 3.54 -0.45
C ASN A 52 10.44 4.94 0.15
N ALA A 53 9.31 5.58 -0.16
CA ALA A 53 9.01 6.92 0.34
C ALA A 53 8.82 6.94 1.86
N ARG A 54 8.12 5.96 2.46
CA ARG A 54 7.99 5.90 3.94
C ARG A 54 9.32 5.65 4.67
N ALA A 55 10.32 5.14 3.96
CA ALA A 55 11.65 4.84 4.46
C ALA A 55 12.65 6.00 4.28
N ILE A 56 12.22 7.14 3.72
CA ILE A 56 13.03 8.36 3.69
C ILE A 56 13.38 8.75 5.13
N ASP A 57 14.68 8.83 5.40
CA ASP A 57 15.21 9.25 6.69
C ASP A 57 14.92 10.76 6.91
N ALA A 58 14.55 11.09 8.15
CA ALA A 58 14.32 12.47 8.55
C ALA A 58 15.63 13.17 9.02
N ASP A 59 16.71 12.41 9.22
CA ASP A 59 18.01 12.90 9.69
C ASP A 59 18.89 13.38 8.52
N PHE A 60 18.41 14.39 7.78
CA PHE A 60 19.17 14.96 6.66
C PHE A 60 20.48 15.60 7.16
N SER A 61 21.60 15.13 6.61
CA SER A 61 22.95 15.58 6.97
C SER A 61 23.55 16.57 5.96
N GLY A 62 22.90 16.77 4.80
CA GLY A 62 23.34 17.74 3.82
C GLY A 62 22.58 17.70 2.49
N PRO A 63 23.06 18.45 1.48
CA PRO A 63 22.44 18.53 0.15
C PRO A 63 22.18 17.19 -0.53
N ALA A 64 23.09 16.23 -0.39
CA ALA A 64 22.98 14.92 -1.03
C ALA A 64 21.79 14.10 -0.49
N SER A 65 21.58 14.09 0.84
CA SER A 65 20.42 13.40 1.43
C SER A 65 19.10 14.07 1.05
N VAL A 66 19.09 15.40 0.87
CA VAL A 66 17.90 16.13 0.39
C VAL A 66 17.57 15.76 -1.05
N ALA A 67 18.59 15.73 -1.92
CA ALA A 67 18.42 15.34 -3.31
C ALA A 67 17.92 13.89 -3.46
N GLU A 68 18.43 12.97 -2.63
CA GLU A 68 17.97 11.58 -2.59
C GLU A 68 16.52 11.46 -2.11
N GLY A 69 16.17 12.17 -1.02
CA GLY A 69 14.79 12.24 -0.55
C GLY A 69 13.83 12.73 -1.64
N LEU A 70 14.19 13.81 -2.35
CA LEU A 70 13.43 14.32 -3.49
C LEU A 70 13.32 13.30 -4.63
N ARG A 71 14.42 12.59 -4.95
CA ARG A 71 14.42 11.54 -5.97
C ARG A 71 13.40 10.44 -5.64
N VAL A 72 13.36 9.99 -4.38
CA VAL A 72 12.43 8.96 -3.92
C VAL A 72 10.99 9.49 -3.86
N GLY A 73 10.75 10.62 -3.19
CA GLY A 73 9.40 11.19 -3.02
C GLY A 73 8.76 11.66 -4.32
N ALA A 74 9.56 11.96 -5.34
CA ALA A 74 9.07 12.31 -6.67
C ALA A 74 8.93 11.10 -7.62
N SER A 75 9.36 9.89 -7.24
CA SER A 75 9.52 8.76 -8.17
C SER A 75 8.23 8.19 -8.78
N TYR A 76 7.06 8.50 -8.22
CA TYR A 76 5.80 8.00 -8.78
C TYR A 76 5.35 8.78 -10.03
N ASP A 77 4.91 8.06 -11.06
CA ASP A 77 4.08 8.61 -12.14
C ASP A 77 2.60 8.60 -11.69
N PRO A 78 1.84 9.70 -11.83
CA PRO A 78 0.46 9.76 -11.36
C PRO A 78 -0.47 8.70 -11.97
N LYS A 79 -0.33 8.38 -13.27
CA LYS A 79 -1.21 7.41 -13.95
C LYS A 79 -0.87 5.98 -13.51
N GLN A 80 0.41 5.67 -13.38
CA GLN A 80 0.85 4.39 -12.87
C GLN A 80 0.47 4.20 -11.39
N MET A 81 0.57 5.25 -10.58
CA MET A 81 0.17 5.21 -9.18
C MET A 81 -1.34 5.04 -9.00
N GLU A 82 -2.16 5.65 -9.87
CA GLU A 82 -3.61 5.43 -9.97
C GLU A 82 -3.94 3.97 -10.26
N ALA A 83 -3.37 3.42 -11.33
CA ALA A 83 -3.53 2.01 -11.70
C ALA A 83 -3.04 1.08 -10.59
N GLY A 84 -1.92 1.42 -9.95
CA GLY A 84 -1.32 0.65 -8.88
C GLY A 84 -2.19 0.57 -7.62
N MET A 85 -2.92 1.63 -7.27
CA MET A 85 -3.89 1.56 -6.16
C MET A 85 -5.01 0.55 -6.42
N ILE A 86 -5.55 0.54 -7.65
CA ILE A 86 -6.62 -0.39 -8.05
C ILE A 86 -6.09 -1.83 -8.05
N ALA A 87 -4.91 -2.04 -8.64
CA ALA A 87 -4.27 -3.35 -8.70
C ALA A 87 -3.88 -3.88 -7.30
N TYR A 88 -3.37 -3.02 -6.42
CA TYR A 88 -3.04 -3.38 -5.05
C TYR A 88 -4.28 -3.76 -4.24
N ALA A 89 -5.38 -3.01 -4.40
CA ALA A 89 -6.68 -3.36 -3.82
C ALA A 89 -7.20 -4.72 -4.35
N ALA A 90 -7.05 -4.99 -5.64
CA ALA A 90 -7.46 -6.25 -6.24
C ALA A 90 -6.69 -7.44 -5.65
N ILE A 91 -5.37 -7.35 -5.59
CA ILE A 91 -4.52 -8.41 -5.04
C ILE A 91 -4.80 -8.62 -3.55
N ALA A 92 -5.05 -7.55 -2.80
CA ALA A 92 -5.48 -7.65 -1.41
C ALA A 92 -6.83 -8.37 -1.28
N ALA A 93 -7.83 -8.07 -2.12
CA ALA A 93 -9.12 -8.74 -2.11
C ALA A 93 -9.03 -10.23 -2.49
N LEU A 94 -8.13 -10.60 -3.43
CA LEU A 94 -7.87 -11.99 -3.82
C LEU A 94 -7.36 -12.86 -2.66
N GLN A 95 -6.81 -12.26 -1.61
CA GLN A 95 -6.38 -12.99 -0.42
C GLN A 95 -7.55 -13.37 0.52
N ASP A 96 -8.78 -12.87 0.28
CA ASP A 96 -9.94 -13.25 1.09
C ASP A 96 -10.67 -14.48 0.48
N PRO A 97 -10.67 -15.64 1.16
CA PRO A 97 -11.25 -16.86 0.61
C PRO A 97 -12.78 -16.79 0.46
N LYS A 98 -13.49 -15.98 1.28
CA LYS A 98 -14.94 -15.83 1.15
C LYS A 98 -15.28 -15.07 -0.12
N PHE A 99 -14.54 -14.00 -0.41
CA PHE A 99 -14.68 -13.27 -1.67
C PHE A 99 -14.41 -14.18 -2.87
N VAL A 100 -13.27 -14.88 -2.89
CA VAL A 100 -12.93 -15.79 -4.00
C VAL A 100 -13.99 -16.87 -4.22
N ALA A 101 -14.46 -17.52 -3.15
CA ALA A 101 -15.51 -18.53 -3.25
C ALA A 101 -16.83 -17.94 -3.78
N GLY A 102 -17.18 -16.74 -3.32
CA GLY A 102 -18.37 -16.02 -3.76
C GLY A 102 -18.32 -15.66 -5.25
N VAL A 103 -17.19 -15.17 -5.74
CA VAL A 103 -16.99 -14.89 -7.18
C VAL A 103 -17.10 -16.17 -8.01
N ARG A 104 -16.46 -17.27 -7.59
CA ARG A 104 -16.56 -18.56 -8.30
C ARG A 104 -18.00 -19.05 -8.41
N LYS A 105 -18.81 -18.85 -7.37
CA LYS A 105 -20.24 -19.19 -7.38
C LYS A 105 -21.03 -18.27 -8.32
N ALA A 106 -20.78 -16.96 -8.26
CA ALA A 106 -21.45 -15.97 -9.11
C ALA A 106 -21.08 -16.15 -10.60
N GLY A 107 -19.86 -16.58 -10.90
CA GLY A 107 -19.35 -16.84 -12.26
C GLY A 107 -20.04 -17.98 -13.01
N ARG A 108 -21.04 -18.64 -12.42
CA ARG A 108 -21.97 -19.51 -13.15
C ARG A 108 -22.79 -18.72 -14.17
N ASP A 109 -23.07 -17.44 -13.88
CA ASP A 109 -23.61 -16.52 -14.86
C ASP A 109 -22.52 -16.08 -15.86
N LYS A 110 -22.70 -16.45 -17.13
CA LYS A 110 -21.78 -16.12 -18.22
C LYS A 110 -21.76 -14.64 -18.57
N GLN A 111 -22.75 -13.85 -18.14
CA GLN A 111 -22.79 -12.41 -18.35
C GLN A 111 -21.99 -11.63 -17.31
N LEU A 112 -21.66 -12.25 -16.17
CA LEU A 112 -21.04 -11.57 -15.04
C LEU A 112 -19.76 -10.82 -15.44
N ALA A 113 -18.85 -11.48 -16.17
CA ALA A 113 -17.59 -10.85 -16.60
C ALA A 113 -17.82 -9.61 -17.48
N LYS A 114 -18.81 -9.66 -18.38
CA LYS A 114 -19.18 -8.52 -19.24
C LYS A 114 -19.78 -7.39 -18.40
N GLN A 115 -20.68 -7.73 -17.47
CA GLN A 115 -21.30 -6.76 -16.58
C GLN A 115 -20.26 -6.05 -15.71
N LEU A 116 -19.32 -6.78 -15.10
CA LEU A 116 -18.25 -6.20 -14.28
C LEU A 116 -17.30 -5.30 -15.09
N ALA A 117 -17.00 -5.65 -16.34
CA ALA A 117 -16.17 -4.84 -17.22
C ALA A 117 -16.85 -3.50 -17.57
N SER A 118 -18.18 -3.48 -17.74
CA SER A 118 -18.95 -2.27 -18.01
C SER A 118 -19.30 -1.48 -16.75
N ARG A 119 -19.54 -2.17 -15.64
CA ARG A 119 -20.02 -1.64 -14.36
C ARG A 119 -19.23 -2.23 -13.20
N PRO A 120 -18.02 -1.73 -12.93
CA PRO A 120 -17.17 -2.24 -11.87
C PRO A 120 -17.75 -2.05 -10.45
N ASP A 121 -18.69 -1.12 -10.27
CA ASP A 121 -19.43 -0.92 -9.02
C ASP A 121 -20.21 -2.17 -8.58
N LEU A 122 -20.67 -2.99 -9.52
CA LEU A 122 -21.42 -4.22 -9.23
C LEU A 122 -20.59 -5.25 -8.45
N ALA A 123 -19.26 -5.16 -8.50
CA ALA A 123 -18.38 -6.05 -7.75
C ALA A 123 -18.59 -5.95 -6.24
N ALA A 124 -19.01 -4.78 -5.73
CA ALA A 124 -19.30 -4.57 -4.32
C ALA A 124 -20.56 -5.32 -3.83
N SER A 125 -21.40 -5.80 -4.75
CA SER A 125 -22.62 -6.56 -4.45
C SER A 125 -22.43 -8.07 -4.58
N LEU A 126 -21.23 -8.54 -4.96
CA LEU A 126 -20.95 -9.97 -5.08
C LEU A 126 -20.95 -10.63 -3.70
N PRO A 127 -21.28 -11.94 -3.63
CA PRO A 127 -21.14 -12.68 -2.38
C PRO A 127 -19.69 -12.58 -1.84
N GLY A 128 -19.54 -12.18 -0.58
CA GLY A 128 -18.23 -12.00 0.07
C GLY A 128 -17.49 -10.71 -0.32
N ALA A 129 -18.10 -9.82 -1.09
CA ALA A 129 -17.51 -8.54 -1.48
C ALA A 129 -17.26 -7.61 -0.28
N ASP A 130 -18.04 -7.71 0.79
CA ASP A 130 -17.82 -7.02 2.05
C ASP A 130 -16.47 -7.39 2.68
N ALA A 131 -16.15 -8.68 2.74
CA ALA A 131 -14.89 -9.18 3.27
C ALA A 131 -13.70 -8.79 2.37
N GLY A 132 -13.87 -8.92 1.05
CA GLY A 132 -12.89 -8.47 0.06
C GLY A 132 -12.63 -6.97 0.14
N ALA A 133 -13.68 -6.15 0.22
CA ALA A 133 -13.60 -4.70 0.36
C ALA A 133 -12.89 -4.31 1.65
N ALA A 134 -13.24 -4.95 2.77
CA ALA A 134 -12.63 -4.65 4.06
C ALA A 134 -11.13 -4.95 4.07
N ARG A 135 -10.70 -6.01 3.36
CA ARG A 135 -9.29 -6.34 3.20
C ARG A 135 -8.57 -5.35 2.28
N ALA A 136 -9.17 -5.01 1.13
CA ALA A 136 -8.63 -4.01 0.20
C ALA A 136 -8.47 -2.62 0.86
N ASN A 137 -9.50 -2.18 1.58
CA ASN A 137 -9.49 -0.95 2.37
C ASN A 137 -8.34 -0.96 3.39
N ALA A 138 -8.18 -2.03 4.15
CA ALA A 138 -7.11 -2.13 5.15
C ALA A 138 -5.73 -2.05 4.50
N ALA A 139 -5.52 -2.74 3.38
CA ALA A 139 -4.24 -2.79 2.69
C ALA A 139 -3.82 -1.41 2.14
N LEU A 140 -4.72 -0.69 1.46
CA LEU A 140 -4.45 0.66 0.96
C LEU A 140 -4.27 1.66 2.10
N TYR A 141 -5.13 1.59 3.13
CA TYR A 141 -5.09 2.50 4.26
C TYR A 141 -3.79 2.38 5.05
N ARG A 142 -3.28 1.16 5.29
CA ARG A 142 -1.98 0.94 5.96
C ARG A 142 -0.83 1.62 5.23
N GLN A 143 -0.77 1.46 3.91
CA GLN A 143 0.29 2.07 3.11
C GLN A 143 0.22 3.60 3.18
N GLY A 144 -1.00 4.14 3.07
CA GLY A 144 -1.25 5.56 3.26
C GLY A 144 -0.84 6.07 4.64
N GLU A 145 -1.27 5.43 5.74
CA GLU A 145 -0.89 5.87 7.09
C GLU A 145 0.60 5.76 7.36
N ALA A 146 1.27 4.71 6.89
CA ALA A 146 2.70 4.56 7.05
C ALA A 146 3.47 5.68 6.33
N LEU A 147 3.05 6.03 5.10
CA LEU A 147 3.64 7.15 4.37
C LEU A 147 3.32 8.49 5.05
N ALA A 148 2.11 8.67 5.56
CA ALA A 148 1.72 9.88 6.29
C ALA A 148 2.57 10.09 7.55
N ALA A 149 2.80 9.02 8.32
CA ALA A 149 3.67 9.06 9.50
C ALA A 149 5.11 9.43 9.13
N GLY A 150 5.65 8.86 8.04
CA GLY A 150 6.95 9.25 7.49
C GLY A 150 6.99 10.73 7.09
N GLY A 151 6.00 11.18 6.33
CA GLY A 151 5.89 12.57 5.88
C GLY A 151 5.80 13.56 7.03
N ALA A 152 5.10 13.21 8.11
CA ALA A 152 5.04 14.04 9.31
C ALA A 152 6.41 14.18 10.00
N ARG A 153 7.22 13.11 10.04
CA ARG A 153 8.60 13.17 10.57
C ARG A 153 9.50 14.05 9.71
N VAL A 154 9.47 13.85 8.38
CA VAL A 154 10.25 14.67 7.42
C VAL A 154 9.83 16.14 7.48
N LYS A 155 8.53 16.43 7.62
CA LYS A 155 8.01 17.79 7.78
C LYS A 155 8.49 18.42 9.08
N LYS A 156 8.48 17.68 10.19
CA LYS A 156 9.04 18.17 11.46
C LYS A 156 10.54 18.46 11.31
N ALA A 157 11.27 17.58 10.64
CA ALA A 157 12.70 17.76 10.39
C ALA A 157 13.00 19.01 9.56
N SER A 158 12.18 19.37 8.57
CA SER A 158 12.37 20.62 7.80
C SER A 158 12.39 21.86 8.71
N TYR A 159 11.49 21.93 9.69
CA TYR A 159 11.44 23.03 10.66
C TYR A 159 12.57 23.00 11.69
N SER A 160 13.07 21.82 12.06
CA SER A 160 14.20 21.70 12.98
C SER A 160 15.52 22.07 12.29
N ILE A 161 15.74 21.55 11.08
CA ILE A 161 16.98 21.72 10.29
C ILE A 161 17.12 23.15 9.75
N GLN A 162 16.03 23.92 9.59
CA GLN A 162 16.14 25.33 9.18
C GLN A 162 16.99 26.19 10.13
N ARG A 163 17.32 25.69 11.33
CA ARG A 163 18.23 26.36 12.28
C ARG A 163 19.71 26.12 11.96
N GLN A 164 20.03 25.13 11.14
CA GLN A 164 21.40 24.76 10.77
C GLN A 164 21.91 25.63 9.61
N ALA A 165 23.19 26.01 9.64
CA ALA A 165 23.77 26.92 8.66
C ALA A 165 23.72 26.37 7.23
N TRP A 166 24.08 25.10 7.03
CA TRP A 166 24.09 24.47 5.71
C TRP A 166 22.70 24.43 5.06
N ALA A 167 21.64 24.27 5.86
CA ALA A 167 20.29 24.12 5.34
C ALA A 167 19.66 25.45 4.88
N LYS A 168 20.19 26.58 5.38
CA LYS A 168 19.81 27.93 4.95
C LYS A 168 20.49 28.35 3.64
N VAL A 169 21.49 27.60 3.18
CA VAL A 169 22.14 27.85 1.90
C VAL A 169 21.12 27.65 0.79
N PHE A 170 21.02 28.63 -0.10
CA PHE A 170 20.18 28.54 -1.30
C PHE A 170 20.70 27.44 -2.22
N VAL A 171 19.79 26.62 -2.74
CA VAL A 171 20.14 25.55 -3.67
C VAL A 171 20.74 26.20 -4.94
N PRO A 172 22.04 25.96 -5.26
CA PRO A 172 22.71 26.69 -6.34
C PRO A 172 22.10 26.47 -7.72
N ASP A 173 21.61 25.26 -7.99
CA ASP A 173 20.94 24.88 -9.25
C ASP A 173 19.47 24.48 -8.99
N ALA A 174 18.66 25.44 -8.51
CA ALA A 174 17.24 25.21 -8.24
C ALA A 174 16.46 24.79 -9.51
N LYS A 175 16.77 25.40 -10.67
CA LYS A 175 16.14 25.07 -11.95
C LYS A 175 16.48 23.65 -12.39
N GLY A 176 17.75 23.26 -12.38
CA GLY A 176 18.15 21.91 -12.75
C GLY A 176 17.67 20.87 -11.76
N ARG A 177 17.60 21.18 -10.46
CA ARG A 177 16.92 20.34 -9.46
C ARG A 177 15.46 20.07 -9.84
N LEU A 178 14.70 21.10 -10.16
CA LEU A 178 13.30 20.93 -10.59
C LEU A 178 13.19 20.11 -11.88
N THR A 179 14.08 20.33 -12.85
CA THR A 179 14.14 19.54 -14.08
C THR A 179 14.37 18.05 -13.78
N ARG A 180 15.33 17.71 -12.91
CA ARG A 180 15.61 16.33 -12.50
C ARG A 180 14.38 15.69 -11.84
N VAL A 181 13.72 16.40 -10.91
CA VAL A 181 12.49 15.92 -10.25
C VAL A 181 11.37 15.64 -11.25
N LYS A 182 11.17 16.50 -12.26
CA LYS A 182 10.18 16.29 -13.32
C LYS A 182 10.52 15.09 -14.20
N GLN A 183 11.78 14.92 -14.58
CA GLN A 183 12.25 13.78 -15.36
C GLN A 183 12.01 12.45 -14.62
N ILE A 184 12.37 12.39 -13.34
CA ILE A 184 12.14 11.22 -12.48
C ILE A 184 10.66 10.88 -12.39
N SER A 185 9.81 11.88 -12.17
CA SER A 185 8.36 11.69 -12.03
C SER A 185 7.70 11.17 -13.31
N GLY A 186 8.24 11.52 -14.50
CA GLY A 186 7.70 11.10 -15.79
C GLY A 186 8.28 9.78 -16.32
N ALA A 187 9.35 9.26 -15.72
CA ALA A 187 10.01 8.04 -16.19
C ALA A 187 9.16 6.77 -15.99
N GLY A 188 8.28 6.79 -14.99
CA GLY A 188 7.52 5.64 -14.55
C GLY A 188 8.39 4.57 -13.86
N TYR A 189 7.78 3.81 -12.99
CA TYR A 189 8.39 2.68 -12.34
C TYR A 189 8.55 1.50 -13.31
N ARG A 190 9.71 0.86 -13.27
CA ARG A 190 9.98 -0.38 -13.99
C ARG A 190 10.13 -1.50 -12.96
N PRO A 191 9.38 -2.61 -13.08
CA PRO A 191 9.53 -3.73 -12.18
C PRO A 191 10.96 -4.25 -12.13
N VAL A 192 11.41 -4.65 -10.94
CA VAL A 192 12.71 -5.26 -10.68
C VAL A 192 12.56 -6.63 -10.04
N ASP A 193 13.65 -7.40 -10.02
CA ASP A 193 13.65 -8.74 -9.44
C ASP A 193 13.27 -8.71 -7.96
N GLY A 194 12.36 -9.62 -7.59
CA GLY A 194 11.83 -9.74 -6.23
C GLY A 194 10.64 -8.83 -5.90
N ASP A 195 10.21 -7.95 -6.80
CA ASP A 195 9.01 -7.10 -6.58
C ASP A 195 7.77 -7.92 -6.26
N GLN A 196 7.54 -9.01 -7.00
CA GLN A 196 6.39 -9.87 -6.79
C GLN A 196 6.38 -10.45 -5.36
N ALA A 197 7.54 -10.94 -4.88
CA ALA A 197 7.64 -11.50 -3.53
C ALA A 197 7.36 -10.43 -2.46
N ARG A 198 7.90 -9.21 -2.64
CA ARG A 198 7.66 -8.08 -1.73
C ARG A 198 6.19 -7.64 -1.73
N LEU A 199 5.59 -7.54 -2.91
CA LEU A 199 4.17 -7.23 -3.08
C LEU A 199 3.29 -8.23 -2.33
N TYR A 200 3.52 -9.53 -2.52
CA TYR A 200 2.70 -10.53 -1.84
C TYR A 200 2.97 -10.59 -0.34
N ALA A 201 4.19 -10.31 0.12
CA ALA A 201 4.44 -10.12 1.55
C ALA A 201 3.62 -8.95 2.11
N ALA A 202 3.63 -7.79 1.44
CA ALA A 202 2.92 -6.59 1.89
C ALA A 202 1.38 -6.74 1.90
N VAL A 203 0.78 -7.40 0.89
CA VAL A 203 -0.67 -7.65 0.84
C VAL A 203 -1.12 -8.82 1.72
N SER A 204 -0.19 -9.71 2.10
CA SER A 204 -0.47 -10.80 3.03
C SER A 204 -0.65 -10.30 4.46
N GLU A 205 -0.05 -9.15 4.80
CA GLU A 205 -0.32 -8.44 6.05
C GLU A 205 -1.84 -8.32 6.23
N GLY A 206 -2.33 -8.94 7.30
CA GLY A 206 -3.76 -9.12 7.54
C GLY A 206 -4.48 -7.83 7.90
N GLY A 207 -5.62 -7.98 8.57
CA GLY A 207 -6.45 -6.85 8.99
C GLY A 207 -7.61 -6.58 8.03
N ARG A 208 -8.62 -5.91 8.58
CA ARG A 208 -9.86 -5.55 7.89
C ARG A 208 -10.27 -4.16 8.34
N ARG A 209 -10.74 -3.35 7.41
CA ARG A 209 -11.24 -2.00 7.66
C ARG A 209 -12.65 -1.89 7.10
N GLY A 210 -13.63 -1.71 7.98
CA GLY A 210 -15.00 -1.42 7.57
C GLY A 210 -15.10 -0.10 6.81
N GLY A 211 -16.24 0.12 6.16
CA GLY A 211 -16.49 1.27 5.29
C GLY A 211 -16.98 0.83 3.92
N GLY A 212 -17.73 1.70 3.24
CA GLY A 212 -18.20 1.44 1.89
C GLY A 212 -17.04 1.27 0.90
N ALA A 213 -17.27 0.50 -0.17
CA ALA A 213 -16.30 0.39 -1.26
C ALA A 213 -16.20 1.74 -1.98
N SER A 214 -15.04 2.39 -1.86
CA SER A 214 -14.71 3.57 -2.67
C SER A 214 -14.70 3.19 -4.16
N PRO A 215 -14.73 4.16 -5.10
CA PRO A 215 -14.56 3.87 -6.52
C PRO A 215 -13.30 3.06 -6.86
N VAL A 216 -12.18 3.30 -6.18
CA VAL A 216 -10.92 2.55 -6.36
C VAL A 216 -11.10 1.12 -5.86
N VAL A 217 -11.74 0.93 -4.71
CA VAL A 217 -11.94 -0.38 -4.10
C VAL A 217 -12.95 -1.19 -4.91
N SER A 218 -14.05 -0.61 -5.37
CA SER A 218 -15.00 -1.26 -6.27
C SER A 218 -14.34 -1.73 -7.56
N ARG A 219 -13.47 -0.89 -8.16
CA ARG A 219 -12.66 -1.30 -9.33
C ARG A 219 -11.67 -2.40 -8.97
N GLY A 220 -11.02 -2.35 -7.82
CA GLY A 220 -10.14 -3.41 -7.33
C GLY A 220 -10.87 -4.74 -7.15
N LEU A 221 -12.08 -4.72 -6.59
CA LEU A 221 -12.94 -5.90 -6.48
C LEU A 221 -13.34 -6.44 -7.85
N ALA A 222 -13.68 -5.56 -8.81
CA ALA A 222 -14.02 -5.97 -10.17
C ALA A 222 -12.81 -6.61 -10.87
N VAL A 223 -11.62 -6.04 -10.74
CA VAL A 223 -10.36 -6.62 -11.23
C VAL A 223 -10.13 -7.99 -10.62
N ALA A 224 -10.22 -8.09 -9.29
CA ALA A 224 -10.04 -9.35 -8.58
C ALA A 224 -11.05 -10.42 -9.01
N ALA A 225 -12.31 -10.02 -9.17
CA ALA A 225 -13.37 -10.91 -9.64
C ALA A 225 -13.08 -11.39 -11.08
N LEU A 226 -12.72 -10.50 -11.99
CA LEU A 226 -12.34 -10.85 -13.36
C LEU A 226 -11.11 -11.76 -13.40
N THR A 227 -10.12 -11.56 -12.52
CA THR A 227 -8.99 -12.50 -12.37
C THR A 227 -9.46 -13.89 -11.92
N VAL A 228 -10.37 -13.99 -10.95
CA VAL A 228 -10.94 -15.29 -10.52
C VAL A 228 -11.69 -15.97 -11.67
N LEU A 229 -12.31 -15.20 -12.55
CA LEU A 229 -13.04 -15.69 -13.73
C LEU A 229 -12.12 -16.00 -14.93
N GLY A 230 -10.82 -15.71 -14.86
CA GLY A 230 -9.86 -15.91 -15.96
C GLY A 230 -9.95 -14.85 -17.07
N GLU A 231 -10.47 -13.66 -16.76
CA GLU A 231 -10.80 -12.59 -17.70
C GLU A 231 -9.79 -11.44 -17.63
N ASP A 232 -8.50 -11.78 -17.71
CA ASP A 232 -7.39 -10.85 -17.47
C ASP A 232 -7.41 -9.62 -18.39
N GLY A 233 -7.82 -9.80 -19.65
CA GLY A 233 -7.98 -8.69 -20.60
C GLY A 233 -9.00 -7.65 -20.13
N LYS A 234 -10.13 -8.11 -19.60
CA LYS A 234 -11.16 -7.23 -19.03
C LYS A 234 -10.65 -6.58 -17.74
N ALA A 235 -9.95 -7.34 -16.90
CA ALA A 235 -9.38 -6.85 -15.64
C ALA A 235 -8.43 -5.66 -15.88
N ARG A 236 -7.53 -5.79 -16.87
CA ARG A 236 -6.60 -4.71 -17.24
C ARG A 236 -7.29 -3.42 -17.71
N GLY A 237 -8.50 -3.53 -18.27
CA GLY A 237 -9.31 -2.37 -18.70
C GLY A 237 -9.87 -1.52 -17.56
N LEU A 238 -9.81 -1.98 -16.31
CA LEU A 238 -10.44 -1.30 -15.16
C LEU A 238 -9.47 -0.46 -14.31
N MET A 239 -8.21 -0.30 -14.74
CA MET A 239 -7.11 0.32 -13.99
C MET A 239 -7.10 1.86 -13.99
N SER A 240 -8.25 2.50 -14.18
CA SER A 240 -8.36 3.96 -14.06
C SER A 240 -9.59 4.34 -13.25
N GLU A 241 -9.40 5.29 -12.33
CA GLU A 241 -10.41 5.95 -11.53
C GLU A 241 -10.11 7.46 -11.48
N PRO A 242 -10.90 8.29 -12.19
CA PRO A 242 -10.57 9.70 -12.42
C PRO A 242 -10.33 10.55 -11.18
N LYS A 243 -11.04 10.30 -10.06
CA LYS A 243 -10.93 11.13 -8.85
C LYS A 243 -9.58 10.92 -8.17
N SER A 244 -9.15 9.67 -8.02
CA SER A 244 -7.85 9.30 -7.45
C SER A 244 -6.70 9.70 -8.36
N GLY A 245 -6.86 9.54 -9.68
CA GLY A 245 -5.92 10.07 -10.68
C GLY A 245 -5.75 11.59 -10.58
N MET A 246 -6.85 12.34 -10.39
CA MET A 246 -6.78 13.78 -10.18
C MET A 246 -6.06 14.14 -8.89
N CYS A 247 -6.33 13.43 -7.78
CA CYS A 247 -5.64 13.64 -6.50
C CYS A 247 -4.12 13.55 -6.67
N LEU A 248 -3.65 12.49 -7.34
CA LEU A 248 -2.22 12.25 -7.57
C LEU A 248 -1.57 13.29 -8.49
N ARG A 249 -2.29 13.75 -9.51
CA ARG A 249 -1.85 14.81 -10.42
C ARG A 249 -1.72 16.15 -9.69
N VAL A 250 -2.68 16.50 -8.84
CA VAL A 250 -2.62 17.71 -8.01
C VAL A 250 -1.45 17.64 -7.03
N ALA A 251 -1.26 16.51 -6.34
CA ALA A 251 -0.11 16.33 -5.45
C ALA A 251 1.23 16.54 -6.18
N LYS A 252 1.34 16.01 -7.40
CA LYS A 252 2.54 16.17 -8.22
C LYS A 252 2.74 17.63 -8.66
N LEU A 253 1.66 18.29 -9.08
CA LEU A 253 1.69 19.70 -9.48
C LEU A 253 2.13 20.58 -8.31
N ASN A 254 1.59 20.36 -7.12
CA ASN A 254 1.95 21.09 -5.92
C ASN A 254 3.44 20.91 -5.57
N LEU A 255 3.97 19.68 -5.71
CA LEU A 255 5.40 19.42 -5.53
C LEU A 255 6.24 20.28 -6.48
N TYR A 256 5.88 20.34 -7.77
CA TYR A 256 6.61 21.16 -8.73
C TYR A 256 6.53 22.65 -8.44
N GLN A 257 5.36 23.15 -8.05
CA GLN A 257 5.15 24.55 -7.72
C GLN A 257 5.92 24.95 -6.46
N CYS A 258 5.89 24.11 -5.43
CA CYS A 258 6.66 24.31 -4.20
C CYS A 258 8.16 24.35 -4.49
N LEU A 259 8.68 23.36 -5.23
CA LEU A 259 10.10 23.31 -5.58
C LEU A 259 10.52 24.45 -6.52
N ALA A 260 9.62 24.97 -7.37
CA ALA A 260 9.91 26.13 -8.20
C ALA A 260 10.07 27.43 -7.40
N ALA A 261 9.40 27.54 -6.25
CA ALA A 261 9.48 28.67 -5.35
C ALA A 261 10.54 28.50 -4.24
N ALA A 262 10.93 27.25 -3.93
CA ALA A 262 11.87 26.94 -2.86
C ALA A 262 13.29 27.49 -3.14
N GLY A 263 13.86 28.16 -2.14
CA GLY A 263 15.23 28.68 -2.17
C GLY A 263 16.21 27.81 -1.37
N PRO A 264 16.23 27.87 -0.03
CA PRO A 264 17.11 27.05 0.80
C PRO A 264 16.77 25.55 0.85
N TYR A 265 17.75 24.72 1.21
CA TYR A 265 17.57 23.27 1.32
C TYR A 265 16.47 22.83 2.31
N TYR A 266 16.21 23.59 3.38
CA TYR A 266 15.11 23.23 4.30
C TYR A 266 13.72 23.35 3.63
N GLU A 267 13.57 24.22 2.63
CA GLU A 267 12.32 24.35 1.87
C GLU A 267 12.11 23.16 0.94
N ASP A 268 13.18 22.60 0.38
CA ASP A 268 13.11 21.35 -0.38
C ASP A 268 12.64 20.17 0.47
N ILE A 269 13.12 20.07 1.71
CA ILE A 269 12.67 19.05 2.67
C ILE A 269 11.18 19.26 2.99
N TYR A 270 10.74 20.52 3.15
CA TYR A 270 9.32 20.82 3.35
C TYR A 270 8.47 20.40 2.14
N CYS A 271 8.88 20.77 0.92
CA CYS A 271 8.18 20.41 -0.31
C CYS A 271 8.11 18.88 -0.48
N LEU A 272 9.21 18.17 -0.20
CA LEU A 272 9.25 16.71 -0.17
C LEU A 272 8.21 16.14 0.81
N ALA A 273 8.23 16.61 2.06
CA ALA A 273 7.33 16.10 3.08
C ALA A 273 5.87 16.36 2.74
N GLN A 274 5.53 17.60 2.38
CA GLN A 274 4.16 18.02 2.14
C GLN A 274 3.58 17.39 0.86
N HIS A 275 4.30 17.53 -0.26
CA HIS A 275 3.76 17.22 -1.58
C HIS A 275 4.29 15.89 -2.15
N GLY A 276 5.49 15.46 -1.74
CA GLY A 276 6.05 14.16 -2.12
C GLY A 276 5.60 13.00 -1.23
N MET A 277 5.11 13.27 -0.01
CA MET A 277 4.74 12.22 0.96
C MET A 277 3.32 12.38 1.51
N LEU A 278 3.01 13.50 2.17
CA LEU A 278 1.71 13.69 2.84
C LEU A 278 0.54 13.72 1.85
N GLU A 279 0.65 14.43 0.73
CA GLU A 279 -0.42 14.47 -0.27
C GLU A 279 -0.67 13.10 -0.96
N PRO A 280 0.34 12.37 -1.47
CA PRO A 280 0.16 11.01 -1.98
C PRO A 280 -0.43 10.05 -0.93
N SER A 281 -0.02 10.18 0.34
CA SER A 281 -0.59 9.41 1.44
C SER A 281 -2.08 9.70 1.65
N GLY A 282 -2.47 10.98 1.51
CA GLY A 282 -3.86 11.41 1.54
C GLY A 282 -4.67 10.86 0.37
N CYS A 283 -4.09 10.78 -0.83
CA CYS A 283 -4.73 10.15 -1.98
C CYS A 283 -4.98 8.66 -1.74
N ALA A 284 -4.00 7.93 -1.20
CA ALA A 284 -4.14 6.50 -0.90
C ALA A 284 -5.15 6.20 0.20
N THR A 285 -5.18 7.00 1.27
CA THR A 285 -6.19 6.83 2.34
C THR A 285 -7.60 7.17 1.89
N LYS A 286 -7.77 8.21 1.05
CA LYS A 286 -9.06 8.51 0.39
C LYS A 286 -9.50 7.38 -0.55
N ALA A 287 -8.55 6.80 -1.30
CA ALA A 287 -8.80 5.63 -2.13
C ALA A 287 -9.26 4.42 -1.30
N ALA A 288 -8.87 4.32 -0.03
CA ALA A 288 -9.37 3.31 0.91
C ALA A 288 -10.72 3.67 1.58
N GLY A 289 -11.41 4.71 1.11
CA GLY A 289 -12.70 5.15 1.67
C GLY A 289 -12.58 5.89 3.00
N ALA A 290 -11.40 6.38 3.38
CA ALA A 290 -11.28 7.24 4.55
C ALA A 290 -12.04 8.56 4.31
N PRO A 291 -12.82 9.06 5.29
CA PRO A 291 -13.49 10.34 5.17
C PRO A 291 -12.46 11.44 4.96
N ILE A 292 -12.85 12.51 4.24
CA ILE A 292 -12.04 13.72 4.18
C ILE A 292 -11.92 14.23 5.61
N ARG A 293 -10.73 14.16 6.19
CA ARG A 293 -10.44 14.92 7.41
C ARG A 293 -10.55 16.38 7.02
N THR A 294 -11.66 17.02 7.36
CA THR A 294 -11.71 18.48 7.42
C THR A 294 -10.61 18.88 8.38
N ALA A 295 -9.68 19.72 7.91
CA ALA A 295 -8.66 20.28 8.79
C ALA A 295 -9.39 20.92 9.97
N GLN A 296 -9.20 20.38 11.18
CA GLN A 296 -9.49 21.14 12.38
C GLN A 296 -8.58 22.37 12.28
N ARG A 297 -9.24 23.52 12.08
CA ARG A 297 -8.61 24.83 12.06
C ARG A 297 -7.93 25.11 13.40
#